data_AF-A0A7J5U441-F1
#
_entry.id   AF-A0A7J5U441-F1
#
_cell.length_a   1.000
_cell.length_b   1.000
_cell.length_c   1.000
_cell.angle_alpha   90.00
_cell.angle_beta   90.00
_cell.angle_gamma   90.00
#
_symmetry.space_group_name_H-M   'P 1'
#
loop_
_entity.id
_entity.type
_entity.pdbx_description
1 polymer ?
#
loop_
_entity_poly.entity_id
_entity_poly.type
_entity_poly.pdbx_seq_one_letter_code
_entity_poly.pdbx_strand_id
1 'polypeptide(L)' 'MEYKYIVASIVYSLVGIVILVICFVTIEKIAPENLWKKIVDEQNVALAILAAAFMIALSIIISSAIHG' A
#
# COMPACT_ATOMS: atom_id res chain seq x y z
N MET A 1 -3.13 -19.19 -25.77
CA MET A 1 -2.25 -18.01 -25.78
C MET A 1 -2.78 -16.88 -24.88
N GLU A 2 -4.06 -16.84 -24.52
CA GLU A 2 -4.64 -15.80 -23.65
C GLU A 2 -4.41 -16.01 -22.13
N TYR A 3 -4.44 -17.27 -21.67
CA TYR A 3 -4.27 -17.63 -20.26
C TYR A 3 -2.98 -17.10 -19.61
N LYS A 4 -1.88 -17.02 -20.39
CA LYS A 4 -0.58 -16.54 -19.88
C LYS A 4 -0.66 -15.09 -19.41
N TYR A 5 -1.45 -14.24 -20.09
CA TYR A 5 -1.60 -12.84 -19.73
C TYR A 5 -2.45 -12.67 -18.47
N ILE A 6 -3.54 -13.42 -18.36
CA ILE A 6 -4.41 -13.40 -17.17
C ILE A 6 -3.62 -13.83 -15.92
N VAL A 7 -2.85 -14.92 -16.02
CA VAL A 7 -1.99 -15.39 -14.93
C VAL A 7 -0.93 -14.34 -14.58
N ALA A 8 -0.27 -13.75 -15.58
CA ALA A 8 0.71 -12.70 -15.34
C ALA A 8 0.08 -11.50 -14.59
N SER A 9 -1.08 -10.99 -15.03
CA SER A 9 -1.77 -9.87 -14.37
C SER A 9 -2.16 -10.19 -12.92
N ILE A 10 -2.62 -11.40 -12.64
CA ILE A 10 -2.94 -11.83 -11.27
C ILE A 10 -1.67 -11.89 -10.41
N VAL A 11 -0.58 -12.45 -10.95
CA VAL A 11 0.69 -12.54 -10.20
C VAL A 11 1.25 -11.16 -9.92
N TYR A 12 1.34 -10.28 -10.91
CA TYR A 12 1.88 -8.93 -10.74
C TYR A 12 1.01 -8.06 -9.82
N SER A 13 -0.32 -8.17 -9.87
CA SER A 13 -1.20 -7.46 -8.93
C SER A 13 -1.01 -7.96 -7.49
N LEU A 14 -0.91 -9.27 -7.28
CA LEU A 14 -0.59 -9.85 -5.96
C LEU A 14 0.76 -9.37 -5.43
N VAL A 15 1.79 -9.36 -6.27
CA VAL A 15 3.12 -8.84 -5.89
C VAL A 15 3.03 -7.38 -5.45
N GLY A 16 2.31 -6.54 -6.19
CA GLY A 16 2.11 -5.14 -5.81
C GLY A 16 1.39 -4.97 -4.47
N ILE A 17 0.35 -5.76 -4.22
CA ILE A 17 -0.38 -5.75 -2.94
C ILE A 17 0.54 -6.17 -1.78
N VAL A 18 1.33 -7.23 -1.96
CA VAL A 18 2.26 -7.71 -0.93
C VAL A 18 3.30 -6.65 -0.59
N ILE A 19 3.88 -5.98 -1.60
CA ILE A 19 4.85 -4.90 -1.38
C ILE A 19 4.20 -3.74 -0.63
N LEU A 20 2.98 -3.34 -1.03
CA LEU A 20 2.25 -2.24 -0.38
C LEU A 20 1.99 -2.54 1.10
N VAL A 21 1.54 -3.75 1.42
CA VAL A 21 1.31 -4.20 2.81
C VAL A 21 2.62 -4.18 3.61
N ILE A 22 3.71 -4.70 3.05
CA ILE A 22 5.02 -4.69 3.72
C ILE A 22 5.49 -3.27 4.02
N CYS A 23 5.38 -2.35 3.05
CA CYS A 23 5.73 -0.95 3.25
C CYS A 23 4.88 -0.29 4.33
N PHE A 24 3.56 -0.50 4.30
CA PHE A 24 2.65 0.04 5.30
C PHE A 24 2.98 -0.45 6.72
N VAL A 25 3.15 -1.77 6.90
CA VAL A 25 3.51 -2.36 8.20
C VAL A 25 4.88 -1.87 8.68
N THR A 26 5.83 -1.64 7.76
CA THR A 26 7.14 -1.10 8.10
C THR A 26 7.03 0.32 8.62
N ILE A 27 6.24 1.18 7.96
CA ILE A 27 5.98 2.55 8.41
C ILE A 27 5.27 2.55 9.76
N GLU A 28 4.25 1.71 9.93
CA GLU A 28 3.50 1.60 11.18
C GLU A 28 4.41 1.21 12.36
N LYS A 29 5.38 0.32 12.14
CA LYS A 29 6.37 -0.05 13.16
C LYS A 29 7.39 1.05 13.45
N ILE A 30 7.74 1.86 12.46
CA ILE A 30 8.69 2.99 12.62
C ILE A 30 7.99 4.18 13.29
N ALA A 31 6.69 4.35 13.06
CA ALA A 31 5.92 5.41 13.66
C ALA A 31 5.99 5.31 15.20
N PRO A 32 6.32 6.40 15.91
CA PRO A 32 6.48 6.38 17.36
C PRO A 32 5.16 6.12 18.11
N GLU A 33 4.03 6.28 17.43
CA GLU A 33 2.71 6.06 17.98
C GLU A 33 1.87 5.13 17.12
N ASN A 34 0.92 4.43 17.74
CA ASN A 34 -0.03 3.57 17.04
C ASN A 34 -0.94 4.41 16.14
N LEU A 35 -0.58 4.47 14.86
CA LEU A 35 -1.35 5.18 13.84
C LEU A 35 -2.78 4.66 13.77
N TRP A 36 -2.96 3.34 13.90
CA TRP A 36 -4.29 2.72 13.93
C TRP A 36 -5.18 3.27 15.05
N LYS A 37 -4.62 3.39 16.26
CA LYS A 37 -5.33 3.94 17.42
C LYS A 37 -5.73 5.40 17.16
N LYS A 38 -4.82 6.21 16.63
CA LYS A 38 -5.10 7.62 16.32
C LYS A 38 -6.15 7.80 15.22
N ILE A 39 -6.17 6.93 14.23
CA ILE A 39 -7.12 7.01 13.12
C ILE A 39 -8.50 6.50 13.55
N VAL A 40 -8.57 5.35 14.24
CA VAL A 40 -9.83 4.68 14.55
C VAL A 40 -10.45 5.19 15.86
N ASP A 41 -9.67 5.28 16.94
CA ASP A 41 -10.18 5.63 18.27
C ASP A 41 -10.26 7.15 18.46
N GLU A 42 -9.22 7.87 18.05
CA GLU A 42 -9.16 9.33 18.20
C GLU A 42 -9.74 10.08 16.99
N GLN A 43 -10.17 9.36 15.95
CA GLN A 43 -10.74 9.91 14.71
C GLN A 43 -9.89 11.03 14.09
N ASN A 44 -8.56 10.87 14.12
CA ASN A 44 -7.65 11.87 13.56
C ASN A 44 -7.69 11.83 12.03
N VAL A 45 -8.56 12.68 11.45
CA VAL A 45 -8.75 12.80 10.00
C VAL A 45 -7.47 13.22 9.27
N ALA A 46 -6.62 14.05 9.89
CA ALA A 46 -5.37 14.49 9.29
C ALA A 46 -4.41 13.30 9.07
N LEU A 47 -4.30 12.40 10.05
CA LEU A 47 -3.53 11.16 9.92
C LEU A 47 -4.16 10.19 8.94
N ALA A 48 -5.48 10.09 8.88
CA ALA A 48 -6.18 9.27 7.89
C ALA A 48 -5.89 9.74 6.45
N ILE A 49 -5.93 11.06 6.21
CA ILE A 49 -5.60 11.66 4.90
C ILE A 49 -4.13 11.42 4.57
N LEU A 50 -3.22 11.59 5.53
CA LEU A 50 -1.80 11.32 5.34
C LEU A 50 -1.56 9.85 4.94
N ALA A 51 -2.19 8.91 5.65
CA ALA A 51 -2.10 7.48 5.34
C ALA A 51 -2.65 7.16 3.94
N ALA A 52 -3.79 7.75 3.57
CA ALA A 52 -4.37 7.59 2.24
C ALA A 52 -3.46 8.14 1.14
N ALA A 53 -2.91 9.35 1.33
CA ALA A 53 -1.98 9.97 0.39
C ALA A 53 -0.69 9.13 0.23
N PHE A 54 -0.18 8.58 1.34
CA PHE A 54 0.96 7.68 1.33
C PHE A 54 0.68 6.38 0.56
N MET A 55 -0.49 5.75 0.77
CA MET A 55 -0.91 4.56 0.02
C MET A 55 -1.01 4.84 -1.49
N ILE A 56 -1.56 5.99 -1.88
CA ILE A 56 -1.63 6.40 -3.29
C ILE A 56 -0.23 6.56 -3.87
N ALA A 57 0.67 7.28 -3.19
CA ALA A 57 2.04 7.49 -3.66
C ALA A 57 2.80 6.16 -3.85
N LEU A 58 2.68 5.23 -2.89
CA LEU A 58 3.27 3.90 -3.01
C LEU A 58 2.67 3.11 -4.19
N SER A 59 1.35 3.14 -4.36
CA SER A 59 0.70 2.43 -5.47
C SER A 59 1.21 2.89 -6.84
N ILE A 60 1.48 4.20 -6.99
CA ILE A 60 2.04 4.77 -8.22
C ILE A 60 3.47 4.28 -8.43
N ILE A 61 4.33 4.33 -7.41
CA ILE A 61 5.72 3.86 -7.49
C ILE A 61 5.76 2.36 -7.87
N ILE A 62 4.93 1.54 -7.23
CA ILE A 62 4.83 0.10 -7.52
C ILE A 62 4.33 -0.13 -8.95
N SER A 63 3.30 0.60 -9.39
CA SER A 63 2.79 0.52 -10.75
C SER A 63 3.87 0.87 -11.77
N SER A 64 4.65 1.93 -11.53
CA SER A 64 5.77 2.31 -12.40
C SER A 64 6.89 1.29 -12.39
N ALA A 65 7.17 0.63 -11.25
CA ALA A 65 8.20 -0.39 -11.16
C ALA A 65 7.83 -1.71 -11.87
N ILE A 66 6.54 -2.07 -11.88
CA ILE A 66 6.03 -3.29 -12.54
C ILE A 66 5.93 -3.11 -14.06
N HIS A 67 5.57 -1.91 -14.53
CA HIS A 67 5.38 -1.60 -15.95
C HIS A 67 6.57 -0.87 -16.60
N GLY A 68 7.73 -0.85 -15.92
CA GLY A 68 8.98 -0.24 -16.40
C GLY A 68 9.73 -1.08 -17.42
#